data_AF-A0A9E5Q7W3-F1
#
_entry.id   AF-A0A9E5Q7W3-F1
#
_cell.length_a   1.000
_cell.length_b   1.000
_cell.length_c   1.000
_cell.angle_alpha   90.00
_cell.angle_beta   90.00
_cell.angle_gamma   90.00
#
_symmetry.space_group_name_H-M   'P 1'
#
loop_
_entity.id
_entity.type
_entity.pdbx_description
1 polymer ?
#
loop_
_entity_poly.entity_id
_entity_poly.type
_entity_poly.pdbx_seq_one_letter_code
_entity_poly.pdbx_strand_id
1 'polypeptide(L)'
;MTFKGFSEVFAKHYSSYPDLENRHPYREAMDFYLLNHVYSETINKKHRCMPLTQNERVFESLYFSVVENIGVKAFYYLFLICFREMRHMKTATYNDHPLMNKAIKFYSSDTVNLLKNIVSMSSENIFEFLRNNHSEVQVIPLVAAVKFFFDNGKWSKGYGGKAWGRVTKCLLMFLQGDITFEMMVDTVWTLAHNNGPIFNKGYGYYKVKHLITVLDIQRSGQIPNMFFSHQHGVSYLGLGGSSVGLYERIKEKFGGVCPGVTGHLDWFLVESLGAEQQYTYYKNLQTDKHKIFSPGYSESKNKKITKDTKVIKNESQEMYQVMPGMHLPVIDRDLGVRNEVYKL
;
A
#
# COMPACT_ATOMS: atom_id res chain seq x y z
N MET A 1 20.83 7.78 -2.72
CA MET A 1 20.93 6.33 -2.99
C MET A 1 21.02 6.15 -4.50
N THR A 2 22.10 5.55 -4.98
CA THR A 2 22.26 5.24 -6.42
C THR A 2 21.46 4.00 -6.79
N PHE A 3 21.16 3.85 -8.07
CA PHE A 3 20.44 2.70 -8.59
C PHE A 3 21.25 1.41 -8.40
N LYS A 4 22.57 1.46 -8.60
CA LYS A 4 23.49 0.36 -8.24
C LYS A 4 23.30 -0.15 -6.81
N GLY A 5 23.35 0.74 -5.82
CA GLY A 5 23.17 0.36 -4.41
C GLY A 5 21.78 -0.22 -4.15
N PHE A 6 20.76 0.28 -4.82
CA PHE A 6 19.41 -0.30 -4.77
C PHE A 6 19.37 -1.72 -5.35
N SER A 7 19.96 -1.93 -6.53
CA SER A 7 19.97 -3.23 -7.24
C SER A 7 20.65 -4.32 -6.42
N GLU A 8 21.74 -4.00 -5.73
CA GLU A 8 22.46 -4.93 -4.85
C GLU A 8 21.59 -5.40 -3.68
N VAL A 9 20.89 -4.47 -3.02
CA VAL A 9 19.96 -4.81 -1.92
C VAL A 9 18.74 -5.56 -2.44
N PHE A 10 18.21 -5.17 -3.60
CA PHE A 10 17.10 -5.86 -4.26
C PHE A 10 17.44 -7.31 -4.58
N ALA A 11 18.61 -7.56 -5.19
CA ALA A 11 19.07 -8.90 -5.53
C ALA A 11 19.19 -9.78 -4.27
N LYS A 12 19.78 -9.25 -3.19
CA LYS A 12 19.91 -9.95 -1.91
C LYS A 12 18.54 -10.32 -1.33
N HIS A 13 17.61 -9.38 -1.31
CA HIS A 13 16.26 -9.66 -0.79
C HIS A 13 15.52 -10.66 -1.66
N TYR A 14 15.53 -10.50 -2.97
CA TYR A 14 14.76 -11.38 -3.85
C TYR A 14 15.29 -12.83 -3.86
N SER A 15 16.61 -13.02 -3.83
CA SER A 15 17.22 -14.36 -3.75
C SER A 15 16.95 -15.07 -2.41
N SER A 16 16.65 -14.32 -1.34
CA SER A 16 16.35 -14.87 -0.02
C SER A 16 14.92 -15.40 0.14
N TYR A 17 14.14 -15.45 -0.95
CA TYR A 17 12.72 -15.78 -0.92
C TYR A 17 12.44 -17.16 -1.54
N PRO A 18 12.56 -18.26 -0.78
CA PRO A 18 12.46 -19.62 -1.29
C PRO A 18 11.02 -20.03 -1.68
N ASP A 19 10.01 -19.22 -1.38
CA ASP A 19 8.62 -19.57 -1.61
C ASP A 19 7.80 -18.34 -2.02
N LEU A 20 7.82 -18.04 -3.31
CA LEU A 20 7.02 -16.97 -3.91
C LEU A 20 5.54 -17.37 -4.00
N GLU A 21 5.23 -18.67 -4.13
CA GLU A 21 3.87 -19.18 -4.38
C GLU A 21 2.94 -19.04 -3.17
N ASN A 22 3.49 -19.04 -1.95
CA ASN A 22 2.72 -18.91 -0.71
C ASN A 22 2.47 -17.45 -0.26
N ARG A 23 2.84 -16.46 -1.08
CA ARG A 23 2.70 -15.05 -0.71
C ARG A 23 1.39 -14.46 -1.19
N HIS A 24 0.62 -14.01 -0.22
CA HIS A 24 -0.68 -13.45 -0.45
C HIS A 24 -0.74 -12.03 0.11
N PRO A 25 -1.03 -11.01 -0.72
CA PRO A 25 -1.03 -9.62 -0.29
C PRO A 25 -2.07 -9.38 0.81
N TYR A 26 -3.19 -10.11 0.76
CA TYR A 26 -4.21 -10.02 1.80
C TYR A 26 -3.68 -10.48 3.17
N ARG A 27 -2.80 -11.49 3.25
CA ARG A 27 -2.25 -11.97 4.53
C ARG A 27 -1.33 -10.92 5.15
N GLU A 28 -0.45 -10.34 4.35
CA GLU A 28 0.46 -9.28 4.82
C GLU A 28 -0.31 -8.01 5.19
N ALA A 29 -1.34 -7.63 4.42
CA ALA A 29 -2.23 -6.53 4.79
C ALA A 29 -2.92 -6.79 6.15
N MET A 30 -3.41 -8.01 6.37
CA MET A 30 -4.03 -8.39 7.64
C MET A 30 -3.05 -8.32 8.82
N ASP A 31 -1.86 -8.90 8.67
CA ASP A 31 -0.82 -8.89 9.70
C ASP A 31 -0.41 -7.44 10.01
N PHE A 32 -0.22 -6.61 8.98
CA PHE A 32 0.06 -5.18 9.11
C PHE A 32 -1.02 -4.43 9.90
N TYR A 33 -2.29 -4.55 9.50
CA TYR A 33 -3.39 -3.84 10.16
C TYR A 33 -3.66 -4.34 11.58
N LEU A 34 -3.52 -5.65 11.82
CA LEU A 34 -3.65 -6.21 13.16
C LEU A 34 -2.56 -5.64 14.07
N LEU A 35 -1.31 -5.71 13.63
CA LEU A 35 -0.17 -5.21 14.39
C LEU A 35 -0.27 -3.71 14.66
N ASN A 36 -0.66 -2.91 13.66
CA ASN A 36 -0.91 -1.48 13.83
C ASN A 36 -1.98 -1.20 14.89
N HIS A 37 -3.08 -1.95 14.88
CA HIS A 37 -4.13 -1.79 15.87
C HIS A 37 -3.62 -2.10 17.28
N VAL A 38 -3.01 -3.27 17.48
CA VAL A 38 -2.51 -3.69 18.80
C VAL A 38 -1.43 -2.75 19.33
N TYR A 39 -0.52 -2.30 18.45
CA TYR A 39 0.51 -1.34 18.80
C TYR A 39 -0.10 0.00 19.19
N SER A 40 -1.01 0.55 18.39
CA SER A 40 -1.71 1.80 18.69
C SER A 40 -2.44 1.74 20.03
N GLU A 41 -3.18 0.67 20.30
CA GLU A 41 -3.87 0.45 21.57
C GLU A 41 -2.92 0.35 22.77
N THR A 42 -1.75 -0.27 22.57
CA THR A 42 -0.72 -0.38 23.61
C THR A 42 -0.14 0.99 23.96
N ILE A 43 0.20 1.78 22.94
CA ILE A 43 0.86 3.07 23.09
C ILE A 43 -0.12 4.13 23.62
N ASN A 44 -1.38 4.13 23.16
CA ASN A 44 -2.40 5.11 23.55
C ASN A 44 -2.83 5.00 25.02
N LYS A 45 -2.63 3.84 25.66
CA LYS A 45 -2.93 3.65 27.09
C LYS A 45 -1.86 4.21 28.02
N LYS A 46 -0.74 4.70 27.47
CA LYS A 46 0.41 5.14 28.23
C LYS A 46 0.72 6.62 28.01
N HIS A 47 1.19 7.26 29.08
CA HIS A 47 1.80 8.57 28.96
C HIS A 47 3.10 8.46 28.14
N ARG A 48 3.43 9.48 27.33
CA ARG A 48 4.61 9.46 26.44
C ARG A 48 5.95 9.25 27.14
N CYS A 49 6.04 9.57 28.43
CA CYS A 49 7.23 9.39 29.25
C CYS A 49 7.23 8.08 30.07
N MET A 50 6.17 7.29 30.00
CA MET A 50 6.09 6.02 30.72
C MET A 50 6.81 4.94 29.90
N PRO A 51 7.78 4.21 30.49
CA PRO A 51 8.45 3.15 29.75
C PRO A 51 7.50 2.00 29.41
N LEU A 52 7.79 1.32 28.31
CA LEU A 52 7.15 0.05 27.98
C LEU A 52 7.52 -1.01 29.03
N THR A 53 6.59 -1.91 29.33
CA THR A 53 6.86 -3.11 30.12
C THR A 53 7.74 -4.07 29.32
N GLN A 54 8.27 -5.10 29.96
CA GLN A 54 9.08 -6.09 29.24
C GLN A 54 8.28 -6.74 28.11
N ASN A 55 7.04 -7.18 28.36
CA ASN A 55 6.19 -7.81 27.36
C ASN A 55 5.87 -6.87 26.18
N GLU A 56 5.61 -5.60 26.48
CA GLU A 56 5.36 -4.58 25.44
C GLU A 56 6.59 -4.31 24.59
N ARG A 57 7.81 -4.28 25.15
CA ARG A 57 9.05 -4.18 24.36
C ARG A 57 9.25 -5.37 23.44
N VAL A 58 8.94 -6.59 23.92
CA VAL A 58 9.01 -7.78 23.05
C VAL A 58 7.93 -7.71 21.96
N PHE A 59 6.77 -7.12 22.23
CA PHE A 59 5.74 -6.90 21.22
C PHE A 59 6.14 -5.81 20.22
N GLU A 60 6.68 -4.68 20.67
CA GLU A 60 7.23 -3.61 19.84
C GLU A 60 8.32 -4.15 18.89
N SER A 61 9.22 -5.00 19.40
CA SER A 61 10.24 -5.66 18.58
C SER A 61 9.62 -6.56 17.50
N LEU A 62 8.55 -7.30 17.84
CA LEU A 62 7.81 -8.12 16.88
C LEU A 62 7.10 -7.25 15.84
N TYR A 63 6.47 -6.16 16.28
CA TYR A 63 5.79 -5.17 15.43
C TYR A 63 6.76 -4.64 14.38
N PHE A 64 7.89 -4.06 14.80
CA PHE A 64 8.85 -3.47 13.87
C PHE A 64 9.43 -4.52 12.92
N SER A 65 9.80 -5.70 13.42
CA SER A 65 10.35 -6.77 12.57
C SER A 65 9.38 -7.23 11.47
N VAL A 66 8.10 -7.39 11.80
CA VAL A 66 7.09 -7.82 10.83
C VAL A 66 6.74 -6.70 9.86
N VAL A 67 6.48 -5.49 10.36
CA VAL A 67 6.11 -4.33 9.53
C VAL A 67 7.25 -3.93 8.60
N GLU A 68 8.51 -3.92 9.08
CA GLU A 68 9.70 -3.69 8.26
C GLU A 68 9.78 -4.71 7.11
N ASN A 69 9.63 -6.00 7.41
CA ASN A 69 9.69 -7.05 6.40
C ASN A 69 8.58 -6.88 5.33
N ILE A 70 7.35 -6.62 5.77
CA ILE A 70 6.21 -6.36 4.89
C ILE A 70 6.47 -5.12 4.02
N GLY A 71 6.91 -4.02 4.62
CA GLY A 71 7.07 -2.77 3.88
C GLY A 71 8.27 -2.75 2.95
N VAL A 72 9.37 -3.44 3.29
CA VAL A 72 10.51 -3.64 2.38
C VAL A 72 10.04 -4.40 1.13
N LYS A 73 9.25 -5.47 1.30
CA LYS A 73 8.67 -6.21 0.18
C LYS A 73 7.73 -5.34 -0.65
N ALA A 74 6.82 -4.61 -0.01
CA ALA A 74 5.86 -3.75 -0.69
C ALA A 74 6.58 -2.65 -1.50
N PHE A 75 7.65 -2.07 -0.93
CA PHE A 75 8.49 -1.09 -1.60
C PHE A 75 9.17 -1.66 -2.86
N TYR A 76 9.82 -2.82 -2.75
CA TYR A 76 10.47 -3.45 -3.91
C TYR A 76 9.45 -3.91 -4.95
N TYR A 77 8.29 -4.39 -4.52
CA TYR A 77 7.18 -4.71 -5.40
C TYR A 77 6.74 -3.48 -6.19
N LEU A 78 6.44 -2.37 -5.51
CA LEU A 78 6.05 -1.10 -6.11
C LEU A 78 7.07 -0.61 -7.13
N PHE A 79 8.34 -0.64 -6.74
CA PHE A 79 9.42 -0.25 -7.62
C PHE A 79 9.40 -1.09 -8.89
N LEU A 80 9.51 -2.42 -8.76
CA LEU A 80 9.54 -3.36 -9.88
C LEU A 80 8.35 -3.21 -10.82
N ILE A 81 7.11 -3.14 -10.29
CA ILE A 81 5.92 -3.05 -11.14
C ILE A 81 5.84 -1.72 -11.89
N CYS A 82 6.33 -0.61 -11.33
CA CYS A 82 6.34 0.68 -12.02
C CYS A 82 7.23 0.62 -13.26
N PHE A 83 8.44 0.07 -13.14
CA PHE A 83 9.32 -0.12 -14.31
C PHE A 83 8.78 -1.15 -15.29
N ARG A 84 8.22 -2.26 -14.78
CA ARG A 84 7.57 -3.27 -15.62
C ARG A 84 6.45 -2.68 -16.45
N GLU A 85 5.63 -1.80 -15.89
CA GLU A 85 4.48 -1.25 -16.63
C GLU A 85 4.89 -0.10 -17.54
N MET A 86 6.00 0.58 -17.23
CA MET A 86 6.58 1.60 -18.11
C MET A 86 6.99 1.04 -19.48
N ARG A 87 7.38 -0.23 -19.55
CA ARG A 87 7.80 -0.89 -20.82
C ARG A 87 6.76 -0.81 -21.94
N HIS A 88 5.49 -0.63 -21.57
CA HIS A 88 4.35 -0.59 -22.49
C HIS A 88 4.15 0.78 -23.13
N MET A 89 5.03 1.76 -22.84
CA MET A 89 4.97 3.07 -23.49
C MET A 89 5.15 2.91 -25.00
N LYS A 90 4.24 3.48 -25.77
CA LYS A 90 4.35 3.49 -27.24
C LYS A 90 5.45 4.46 -27.63
N THR A 91 6.58 3.94 -28.10
CA THR A 91 7.58 4.75 -28.80
C THR A 91 7.36 4.61 -30.29
N ALA A 92 6.77 5.62 -30.93
CA ALA A 92 6.94 5.79 -32.36
C ALA A 92 8.42 6.15 -32.59
N THR A 93 9.23 5.17 -32.98
CA THR A 93 10.67 5.25 -33.34
C THR A 93 11.61 5.93 -32.33
N TYR A 94 12.59 5.16 -31.87
CA TYR A 94 13.40 5.35 -30.65
C TYR A 94 14.35 6.56 -30.59
N ASN A 95 14.63 7.23 -31.72
CA ASN A 95 15.69 8.23 -31.79
C ASN A 95 15.19 9.68 -31.73
N ASP A 96 13.91 9.94 -32.01
CA ASP A 96 13.36 11.31 -32.09
C ASP A 96 12.06 11.51 -31.31
N HIS A 97 11.82 10.71 -30.26
CA HIS A 97 10.57 10.86 -29.52
C HIS A 97 10.55 12.22 -28.77
N PRO A 98 9.64 13.15 -29.08
CA PRO A 98 9.64 14.50 -28.50
C PRO A 98 9.57 14.51 -26.97
N LEU A 99 8.97 13.47 -26.37
CA LEU A 99 8.91 13.32 -24.93
C LEU A 99 10.26 13.02 -24.28
N MET A 100 11.14 12.27 -24.94
CA MET A 100 12.49 12.00 -24.43
C MET A 100 13.31 13.30 -24.42
N ASN A 101 13.25 14.06 -25.52
CA ASN A 101 13.89 15.38 -25.61
C ASN A 101 13.33 16.35 -24.57
N LYS A 102 12.02 16.25 -24.25
CA LYS A 102 11.43 17.01 -23.15
C LYS A 102 11.95 16.54 -21.79
N ALA A 103 12.07 15.24 -21.56
CA ALA A 103 12.55 14.66 -20.30
C ALA A 103 14.00 15.06 -19.98
N ILE A 104 14.89 15.13 -20.98
CA ILE A 104 16.31 15.55 -20.80
C ILE A 104 16.43 16.98 -20.25
N LYS A 105 15.40 17.83 -20.41
CA LYS A 105 15.38 19.17 -19.81
C LYS A 105 15.16 19.16 -18.29
N PHE A 106 14.66 18.06 -17.74
CA PHE A 106 14.30 17.91 -16.33
C PHE A 106 15.14 16.86 -15.60
N TYR A 107 15.70 15.90 -16.33
CA TYR A 107 16.42 14.75 -15.81
C TYR A 107 17.75 14.55 -16.54
N SER A 108 18.72 13.92 -15.89
CA SER A 108 20.02 13.65 -16.52
C SER A 108 19.87 12.75 -17.76
N SER A 109 20.75 12.94 -18.74
CA SER A 109 20.81 12.08 -19.93
C SER A 109 20.93 10.60 -19.57
N ASP A 110 21.69 10.27 -18.53
CA ASP A 110 21.83 8.89 -18.04
C ASP A 110 20.51 8.32 -17.52
N THR A 111 19.72 9.13 -16.81
CA THR A 111 18.39 8.72 -16.33
C THR A 111 17.48 8.41 -17.52
N VAL A 112 17.44 9.30 -18.51
CA VAL A 112 16.60 9.14 -19.69
C VAL A 112 17.06 7.95 -20.54
N ASN A 113 18.38 7.76 -20.70
CA ASN A 113 18.96 6.62 -21.41
C ASN A 113 18.68 5.30 -20.71
N LEU A 114 18.73 5.27 -19.37
CA LEU A 114 18.37 4.09 -18.59
C LEU A 114 16.91 3.70 -18.84
N LEU A 115 15.99 4.66 -18.77
CA LEU A 115 14.57 4.43 -19.04
C LEU A 115 14.28 4.06 -20.48
N LYS A 116 15.05 4.61 -21.43
CA LYS A 116 15.03 4.23 -22.84
C LYS A 116 15.34 2.74 -23.01
N ASN A 117 16.24 2.16 -22.22
CA ASN A 117 16.54 0.73 -22.32
C ASN A 117 15.38 -0.16 -21.83
N ILE A 118 14.55 0.33 -20.90
CA ILE A 118 13.45 -0.44 -20.30
C ILE A 118 12.25 -0.56 -21.25
N VAL A 119 12.04 0.45 -22.09
CA VAL A 119 10.93 0.43 -23.06
C VAL A 119 11.13 -0.75 -24.02
N SER A 120 10.05 -1.44 -24.37
CA SER A 120 10.07 -2.65 -25.22
C SER A 120 10.73 -3.90 -24.64
N MET A 121 11.23 -3.89 -23.40
CA MET A 121 11.73 -5.11 -22.75
C MET A 121 10.60 -6.11 -22.44
N SER A 122 10.91 -7.41 -22.46
CA SER A 122 10.04 -8.45 -21.90
C SER A 122 9.95 -8.34 -20.37
N SER A 123 9.06 -9.12 -19.74
CA SER A 123 8.81 -8.95 -18.29
C SER A 123 9.99 -9.50 -17.49
N GLU A 124 10.54 -10.58 -18.01
CA GLU A 124 11.69 -11.33 -17.53
C GLU A 124 12.95 -10.48 -17.66
N ASN A 125 13.12 -9.80 -18.81
CA ASN A 125 14.27 -8.93 -19.04
C ASN A 125 14.27 -7.70 -18.12
N ILE A 126 13.11 -7.20 -17.68
CA ILE A 126 13.06 -6.07 -16.75
C ILE A 126 13.55 -6.49 -15.37
N PHE A 127 13.14 -7.67 -14.90
CA PHE A 127 13.64 -8.17 -13.62
C PHE A 127 15.16 -8.34 -13.66
N GLU A 128 15.69 -8.95 -14.71
CA GLU A 128 17.13 -9.11 -14.89
C GLU A 128 17.86 -7.79 -15.05
N PHE A 129 17.28 -6.84 -15.78
CA PHE A 129 17.81 -5.50 -15.90
C PHE A 129 17.89 -4.80 -14.55
N LEU A 130 16.81 -4.79 -13.75
CA LEU A 130 16.80 -4.16 -12.44
C LEU A 130 17.76 -4.86 -11.45
N ARG A 131 17.97 -6.17 -11.60
CA ARG A 131 18.89 -6.95 -10.76
C ARG A 131 20.36 -6.68 -11.07
N ASN A 132 20.71 -6.59 -12.36
CA ASN A 132 22.11 -6.60 -12.82
C ASN A 132 22.60 -5.22 -13.28
N ASN A 133 21.76 -4.20 -13.26
CA ASN A 133 22.16 -2.87 -13.70
C ASN A 133 22.82 -2.10 -12.56
N HIS A 134 24.08 -1.72 -12.81
CA HIS A 134 24.95 -1.01 -11.87
C HIS A 134 25.14 0.47 -12.24
N SER A 135 24.12 1.09 -12.84
CA SER A 135 24.15 2.53 -13.15
C SER A 135 24.22 3.38 -11.87
N GLU A 136 25.00 4.46 -11.90
CA GLU A 136 25.14 5.42 -10.80
C GLU A 136 24.02 6.48 -10.78
N VAL A 137 22.98 6.31 -11.62
CA VAL A 137 21.79 7.17 -11.62
C VAL A 137 21.15 7.19 -10.23
N GLN A 138 20.74 8.37 -9.76
CA GLN A 138 20.06 8.53 -8.48
C GLN A 138 18.62 7.99 -8.57
N VAL A 139 18.19 7.24 -7.54
CA VAL A 139 16.88 6.57 -7.51
C VAL A 139 15.70 7.56 -7.56
N ILE A 140 15.78 8.67 -6.83
CA ILE A 140 14.69 9.66 -6.77
C ILE A 140 14.43 10.30 -8.16
N PRO A 141 15.43 10.91 -8.83
CA PRO A 141 15.25 11.41 -10.21
C PRO A 141 14.76 10.35 -11.19
N LEU A 142 15.23 9.11 -11.04
CA LEU A 142 14.79 8.01 -11.90
C LEU A 142 13.29 7.72 -11.74
N VAL A 143 12.81 7.55 -10.52
CA VAL A 143 11.38 7.30 -10.25
C VAL A 143 10.52 8.51 -10.63
N ALA A 144 11.03 9.74 -10.41
CA ALA A 144 10.37 10.96 -10.87
C ALA A 144 10.21 10.98 -12.40
N ALA A 145 11.25 10.56 -13.13
CA ALA A 145 11.20 10.44 -14.58
C ALA A 145 10.19 9.36 -15.03
N VAL A 146 10.14 8.19 -14.38
CA VAL A 146 9.11 7.15 -14.64
C VAL A 146 7.71 7.74 -14.52
N LYS A 147 7.44 8.48 -13.43
CA LYS A 147 6.16 9.16 -13.23
C LYS A 147 5.86 10.16 -14.35
N PHE A 148 6.86 10.97 -14.72
CA PHE A 148 6.73 11.93 -15.84
C PHE A 148 6.32 11.22 -17.14
N PHE A 149 6.93 10.08 -17.46
CA PHE A 149 6.55 9.28 -18.62
C PHE A 149 5.13 8.72 -18.50
N PHE A 150 4.69 8.24 -17.34
CA PHE A 150 3.30 7.82 -17.14
C PHE A 150 2.30 8.96 -17.38
N ASP A 151 2.61 10.17 -16.93
CA ASP A 151 1.71 11.32 -17.04
C ASP A 151 1.65 11.91 -18.46
N ASN A 152 2.74 11.78 -19.24
CA ASN A 152 2.89 12.46 -20.53
C ASN A 152 3.04 11.52 -21.74
N GLY A 153 3.22 10.22 -21.50
CA GLY A 153 3.44 9.20 -22.51
C GLY A 153 2.18 8.80 -23.27
N LYS A 154 2.40 8.11 -24.40
CA LYS A 154 1.33 7.45 -25.17
C LYS A 154 1.27 5.98 -24.79
N TRP A 155 0.06 5.47 -24.56
CA TRP A 155 -0.15 4.14 -24.01
C TRP A 155 -1.18 3.34 -24.81
N SER A 156 -1.09 2.02 -24.76
CA SER A 156 -2.16 1.13 -25.23
C SER A 156 -3.31 1.09 -24.24
N LYS A 157 -4.52 0.76 -24.72
CA LYS A 157 -5.69 0.61 -23.84
C LYS A 157 -5.38 -0.42 -22.75
N GLY A 158 -5.55 0.00 -21.48
CA GLY A 158 -5.34 -0.87 -20.32
C GLY A 158 -3.91 -0.95 -19.79
N TYR A 159 -2.96 -0.16 -20.31
CA TYR A 159 -1.57 -0.12 -19.83
C TYR A 159 -1.13 1.31 -19.50
N GLY A 160 -0.21 1.46 -18.55
CA GLY A 160 0.43 2.73 -18.21
C GLY A 160 -0.51 3.91 -17.93
N GLY A 161 -0.10 5.11 -18.33
CA GLY A 161 -0.88 6.33 -18.19
C GLY A 161 -1.00 6.85 -16.76
N LYS A 162 -1.90 7.83 -16.56
CA LYS A 162 -2.11 8.53 -15.29
C LYS A 162 -2.43 7.62 -14.10
N ALA A 163 -3.02 6.45 -14.35
CA ALA A 163 -3.29 5.49 -13.27
C ALA A 163 -1.98 4.95 -12.69
N TRP A 164 -1.02 4.55 -13.52
CA TRP A 164 0.33 4.20 -13.08
C TRP A 164 1.14 5.40 -12.60
N GLY A 165 0.88 6.60 -13.12
CA GLY A 165 1.43 7.85 -12.59
C GLY A 165 1.07 8.08 -11.11
N ARG A 166 -0.17 7.73 -10.71
CA ARG A 166 -0.60 7.77 -9.29
C ARG A 166 0.11 6.71 -8.43
N VAL A 167 0.24 5.49 -8.92
CA VAL A 167 1.00 4.43 -8.23
C VAL A 167 2.46 4.86 -8.03
N THR A 168 3.09 5.38 -9.09
CA THR A 168 4.47 5.86 -9.04
C THR A 168 4.62 7.08 -8.12
N LYS A 169 3.59 7.93 -8.00
CA LYS A 169 3.58 9.05 -7.05
C LYS A 169 3.73 8.57 -5.61
N CYS A 170 3.02 7.51 -5.20
CA CYS A 170 3.15 6.94 -3.86
C CYS A 170 4.59 6.50 -3.56
N LEU A 171 5.22 5.79 -4.51
CA LEU A 171 6.62 5.37 -4.39
C LEU A 171 7.55 6.59 -4.27
N LEU A 172 7.33 7.61 -5.10
CA LEU A 172 8.14 8.82 -5.12
C LEU A 172 8.03 9.61 -3.80
N MET A 173 6.80 9.81 -3.29
CA MET A 173 6.55 10.48 -2.00
C MET A 173 7.28 9.79 -0.85
N PHE A 174 7.30 8.45 -0.83
CA PHE A 174 8.06 7.71 0.17
C PHE A 174 9.57 7.94 0.03
N LEU A 175 10.09 7.86 -1.19
CA LEU A 175 11.52 8.08 -1.47
C LEU A 175 11.98 9.51 -1.14
N GLN A 176 11.10 10.50 -1.27
CA GLN A 176 11.36 11.89 -0.93
C GLN A 176 11.21 12.19 0.58
N GLY A 177 10.63 11.27 1.35
CA GLY A 177 10.36 11.45 2.77
C GLY A 177 9.06 12.19 3.08
N ASP A 178 8.18 12.40 2.09
CA ASP A 178 6.89 13.08 2.26
C ASP A 178 5.88 12.23 3.03
N ILE A 179 5.99 10.90 2.91
CA ILE A 179 5.18 9.94 3.66
C ILE A 179 6.07 8.97 4.42
N THR A 180 5.58 8.54 5.58
CA THR A 180 6.28 7.55 6.39
C THR A 180 6.27 6.18 5.72
N PHE A 181 7.13 5.29 6.22
CA PHE A 181 7.14 3.90 5.80
C PHE A 181 5.77 3.23 6.01
N GLU A 182 5.14 3.42 7.17
CA GLU A 182 3.79 2.90 7.45
C GLU A 182 2.73 3.46 6.49
N MET A 183 2.78 4.77 6.19
CA MET A 183 1.86 5.37 5.22
C MET A 183 2.03 4.80 3.82
N MET A 184 3.26 4.50 3.40
CA MET A 184 3.53 3.83 2.12
C MET A 184 2.96 2.41 2.12
N VAL A 185 3.14 1.66 3.20
CA VAL A 185 2.59 0.30 3.35
C VAL A 185 1.07 0.32 3.34
N ASP A 186 0.42 1.19 4.11
CA ASP A 186 -1.04 1.36 4.10
C ASP A 186 -1.55 1.71 2.70
N THR A 187 -0.92 2.70 2.06
CA THR A 187 -1.31 3.15 0.72
C THR A 187 -1.18 2.01 -0.29
N VAL A 188 -0.10 1.21 -0.25
CA VAL A 188 0.16 0.18 -1.27
C VAL A 188 -0.97 -0.84 -1.38
N TRP A 189 -1.61 -1.20 -0.26
CA TRP A 189 -2.69 -2.17 -0.25
C TRP A 189 -3.93 -1.65 -0.98
N THR A 190 -4.16 -0.34 -0.92
CA THR A 190 -5.30 0.34 -1.56
C THR A 190 -5.04 0.73 -3.02
N LEU A 191 -3.79 0.67 -3.49
CA LEU A 191 -3.46 1.03 -4.86
C LEU A 191 -4.11 0.06 -5.85
N ALA A 192 -4.86 0.65 -6.79
CA ALA A 192 -5.58 -0.07 -7.83
C ALA A 192 -5.29 0.51 -9.22
N HIS A 193 -5.35 -0.36 -10.22
CA HIS A 193 -5.23 -0.04 -11.64
C HIS A 193 -6.32 -0.78 -12.42
N ASN A 194 -7.01 -0.08 -13.32
CA ASN A 194 -8.13 -0.62 -14.11
C ASN A 194 -9.16 -1.40 -13.27
N ASN A 195 -9.60 -0.80 -12.16
CA ASN A 195 -10.60 -1.38 -11.25
C ASN A 195 -10.15 -2.65 -10.49
N GLY A 196 -8.85 -2.93 -10.41
CA GLY A 196 -8.33 -4.04 -9.61
C GLY A 196 -7.03 -3.71 -8.87
N PRO A 197 -6.69 -4.45 -7.81
CA PRO A 197 -5.45 -4.23 -7.06
C PRO A 197 -4.19 -4.35 -7.94
N ILE A 198 -3.15 -3.59 -7.61
CA ILE A 198 -1.86 -3.65 -8.31
C ILE A 198 -1.15 -5.01 -8.18
N PHE A 199 -1.54 -5.84 -7.22
CA PHE A 199 -0.91 -7.12 -6.86
C PHE A 199 -1.15 -8.29 -7.83
N ASN A 200 -1.60 -8.03 -9.06
CA ASN A 200 -1.95 -9.06 -10.05
C ASN A 200 -0.89 -9.28 -11.14
N LYS A 201 0.36 -8.84 -10.90
CA LYS A 201 1.42 -8.81 -11.92
C LYS A 201 2.46 -9.92 -11.85
N GLY A 202 2.32 -10.85 -10.90
CA GLY A 202 3.41 -11.77 -10.52
C GLY A 202 4.47 -11.04 -9.70
N TYR A 203 5.63 -11.65 -9.43
CA TYR A 203 6.76 -11.06 -8.70
C TYR A 203 6.56 -10.92 -7.18
N GLY A 204 6.19 -12.02 -6.53
CA GLY A 204 6.20 -12.12 -5.06
C GLY A 204 4.86 -11.89 -4.37
N TYR A 205 3.80 -11.57 -5.11
CA TYR A 205 2.43 -11.63 -4.62
C TYR A 205 1.53 -12.39 -5.60
N TYR A 206 0.72 -13.29 -5.05
CA TYR A 206 -0.24 -14.11 -5.79
C TYR A 206 -1.61 -14.09 -5.10
N LYS A 207 -2.67 -14.37 -5.86
CA LYS A 207 -4.05 -14.54 -5.38
C LYS A 207 -4.58 -13.31 -4.61
N VAL A 208 -4.98 -12.28 -5.36
CA VAL A 208 -5.54 -11.02 -4.82
C VAL A 208 -6.98 -11.11 -4.31
N LYS A 209 -7.64 -12.26 -4.45
CA LYS A 209 -9.09 -12.43 -4.27
C LYS A 209 -9.63 -11.88 -2.95
N HIS A 210 -8.87 -12.01 -1.87
CA HIS A 210 -9.33 -11.62 -0.53
C HIS A 210 -8.86 -10.24 -0.08
N LEU A 211 -8.02 -9.55 -0.87
CA LEU A 211 -7.46 -8.27 -0.45
C LEU A 211 -8.55 -7.22 -0.26
N ILE A 212 -9.51 -7.13 -1.19
CA ILE A 212 -10.63 -6.18 -1.07
C ILE A 212 -11.46 -6.46 0.19
N THR A 213 -11.66 -7.72 0.55
CA THR A 213 -12.37 -8.07 1.79
C THR A 213 -11.62 -7.59 3.03
N VAL A 214 -10.29 -7.77 3.05
CA VAL A 214 -9.46 -7.25 4.15
C VAL A 214 -9.54 -5.73 4.23
N LEU A 215 -9.51 -5.03 3.09
CA LEU A 215 -9.62 -3.57 3.06
C LEU A 215 -11.00 -3.07 3.51
N ASP A 216 -12.08 -3.76 3.14
CA ASP A 216 -13.43 -3.41 3.60
C ASP A 216 -13.57 -3.61 5.13
N ILE A 217 -12.98 -4.67 5.69
CA ILE A 217 -12.94 -4.91 7.14
C ILE A 217 -12.04 -3.88 7.85
N GLN A 218 -10.92 -3.49 7.23
CA GLN A 218 -10.06 -2.42 7.75
C GLN A 218 -10.79 -1.09 7.80
N ARG A 219 -11.58 -0.77 6.76
CA ARG A 219 -12.37 0.47 6.70
C ARG A 219 -13.37 0.57 7.85
N SER A 220 -13.92 -0.55 8.31
CA SER A 220 -14.80 -0.56 9.49
C SER A 220 -14.08 -0.62 10.84
N GLY A 221 -12.74 -0.69 10.84
CA GLY A 221 -11.94 -0.80 12.06
C GLY A 221 -12.00 -2.18 12.72
N GLN A 222 -12.46 -3.22 12.01
CA GLN A 222 -12.78 -4.52 12.59
C GLN A 222 -11.77 -5.62 12.26
N ILE A 223 -10.55 -5.26 11.81
CA ILE A 223 -9.49 -6.24 11.56
C ILE A 223 -9.25 -7.14 12.78
N PRO A 224 -9.17 -6.63 14.02
CA PRO A 224 -9.02 -7.51 15.17
C PRO A 224 -10.20 -8.47 15.34
N ASN A 225 -11.45 -8.02 15.16
CA ASN A 225 -12.64 -8.87 15.27
C ASN A 225 -12.60 -10.05 14.29
N MET A 226 -11.97 -9.90 13.13
CA MET A 226 -11.75 -11.00 12.19
C MET A 226 -10.87 -12.11 12.78
N PHE A 227 -9.94 -11.79 13.69
CA PHE A 227 -9.08 -12.75 14.39
C PHE A 227 -9.69 -13.28 15.69
N PHE A 228 -10.30 -12.39 16.48
CA PHE A 228 -10.77 -12.68 17.85
C PHE A 228 -12.24 -13.12 17.93
N SER A 229 -12.99 -13.13 16.82
CA SER A 229 -14.37 -13.61 16.81
C SER A 229 -14.43 -15.08 17.29
N HIS A 230 -15.15 -15.29 18.41
CA HIS A 230 -15.46 -16.57 19.06
C HIS A 230 -16.00 -17.66 18.12
N GLN A 231 -16.46 -17.20 16.96
CA GLN A 231 -16.99 -17.93 15.82
C GLN A 231 -16.11 -19.04 15.24
N HIS A 232 -15.04 -18.54 14.64
CA HIS A 232 -14.22 -19.18 13.61
C HIS A 232 -12.91 -18.40 13.36
N GLY A 233 -12.65 -17.23 13.96
CA GLY A 233 -11.54 -16.36 13.54
C GLY A 233 -11.45 -16.22 12.01
N VAL A 234 -10.24 -16.18 11.46
CA VAL A 234 -9.94 -16.18 10.01
C VAL A 234 -10.40 -17.42 9.23
N SER A 235 -10.84 -18.49 9.89
CA SER A 235 -11.06 -19.80 9.25
C SER A 235 -12.27 -19.83 8.30
N TYR A 236 -13.30 -19.00 8.53
CA TYR A 236 -14.51 -19.00 7.67
C TYR A 236 -14.27 -18.35 6.29
N LEU A 237 -13.19 -17.57 6.13
CA LEU A 237 -12.76 -17.06 4.82
C LEU A 237 -11.93 -18.12 4.05
N GLY A 238 -11.71 -19.31 4.60
CA GLY A 238 -10.77 -20.30 4.06
C GLY A 238 -9.31 -19.84 4.17
N LEU A 239 -9.01 -18.88 5.07
CA LEU A 239 -7.71 -18.21 5.17
C LEU A 239 -6.77 -18.82 6.23
N GLY A 240 -7.07 -20.04 6.70
CA GLY A 240 -6.26 -20.74 7.70
C GLY A 240 -4.81 -20.94 7.22
N GLY A 241 -3.84 -20.64 8.09
CA GLY A 241 -2.42 -20.79 7.78
C GLY A 241 -1.53 -19.91 8.66
N SER A 242 -0.83 -18.95 8.04
CA SER A 242 0.26 -18.19 8.69
C SER A 242 -0.19 -17.15 9.72
N SER A 243 -1.30 -16.45 9.50
CA SER A 243 -1.74 -15.39 10.40
C SER A 243 -2.24 -15.92 11.75
N VAL A 244 -2.54 -17.23 11.85
CA VAL A 244 -2.85 -17.90 13.12
C VAL A 244 -1.64 -17.90 14.05
N GLY A 245 -0.43 -18.11 13.53
CA GLY A 245 0.79 -18.10 14.35
C GLY A 245 1.17 -16.71 14.87
N LEU A 246 0.93 -15.66 14.10
CA LEU A 246 1.08 -14.28 14.58
C LEU A 246 0.07 -13.98 15.68
N TYR A 247 -1.19 -14.36 15.46
CA TYR A 247 -2.27 -14.22 16.43
C TYR A 247 -1.98 -14.91 17.76
N GLU A 248 -1.58 -16.19 17.75
CA GLU A 248 -1.30 -16.92 19.00
C GLU A 248 -0.16 -16.27 19.79
N ARG A 249 0.88 -15.77 19.10
CA ARG A 249 1.97 -15.02 19.74
C ARG A 249 1.52 -13.70 20.36
N ILE A 250 0.55 -13.01 19.74
CA ILE A 250 -0.05 -11.81 20.34
C ILE A 250 -0.86 -12.22 21.57
N LYS A 251 -1.73 -13.22 21.43
CA LYS A 251 -2.61 -13.70 22.49
C LYS A 251 -1.83 -14.16 23.73
N GLU A 252 -0.77 -14.94 23.54
CA GLU A 252 0.13 -15.40 24.61
C GLU A 252 0.73 -14.21 25.39
N LYS A 253 1.19 -13.18 24.68
CA LYS A 253 1.84 -12.01 25.30
C LYS A 253 0.87 -11.07 26.02
N PHE A 254 -0.38 -11.01 25.58
CA PHE A 254 -1.41 -10.14 26.17
C PHE A 254 -2.39 -10.89 27.11
N GLY A 255 -2.07 -12.13 27.51
CA GLY A 255 -2.87 -12.85 28.51
C GLY A 255 -4.27 -13.25 28.01
N GLY A 256 -4.40 -13.54 26.71
CA GLY A 256 -5.64 -14.07 26.14
C GLY A 256 -6.63 -13.03 25.61
N VAL A 257 -6.46 -11.74 25.92
CA VAL A 257 -7.36 -10.66 25.48
C VAL A 257 -6.57 -9.59 24.76
N CYS A 258 -6.91 -9.33 23.51
CA CYS A 258 -6.32 -8.21 22.78
C CYS A 258 -6.93 -6.89 23.29
N PRO A 259 -6.10 -5.91 23.69
CA PRO A 259 -6.55 -4.57 24.05
C PRO A 259 -7.55 -4.00 23.04
N GLY A 260 -8.72 -3.54 23.52
CA GLY A 260 -9.71 -2.85 22.67
C GLY A 260 -10.56 -3.78 21.79
N VAL A 261 -10.32 -5.09 21.81
CA VAL A 261 -11.04 -6.03 20.96
C VAL A 261 -12.10 -6.76 21.76
N THR A 262 -13.36 -6.44 21.48
CA THR A 262 -14.49 -7.20 22.00
C THR A 262 -15.48 -7.50 20.86
N GLY A 263 -16.13 -8.66 20.93
CA GLY A 263 -17.23 -9.02 20.04
C GLY A 263 -16.85 -9.80 18.78
N HIS A 264 -17.80 -9.86 17.85
CA HIS A 264 -17.69 -10.56 16.56
C HIS A 264 -17.44 -9.54 15.44
N LEU A 265 -17.08 -10.01 14.25
CA LEU A 265 -17.04 -9.18 13.05
C LEU A 265 -18.48 -8.88 12.61
N ASP A 266 -18.83 -7.60 12.52
CA ASP A 266 -20.16 -7.15 12.09
C ASP A 266 -20.15 -6.80 10.59
N TRP A 267 -20.64 -7.73 9.77
CA TRP A 267 -20.71 -7.57 8.31
C TRP A 267 -21.69 -6.49 7.85
N PHE A 268 -22.71 -6.18 8.65
CA PHE A 268 -23.60 -5.04 8.36
C PHE A 268 -22.85 -3.73 8.53
N LEU A 269 -22.02 -3.61 9.58
CA LEU A 269 -21.19 -2.43 9.79
C LEU A 269 -20.18 -2.26 8.66
N VAL A 270 -19.49 -3.35 8.25
CA VAL A 270 -18.57 -3.37 7.10
C VAL A 270 -19.22 -2.77 5.85
N GLU A 271 -20.41 -3.23 5.47
CA GLU A 271 -21.10 -2.69 4.30
C GLU A 271 -21.57 -1.24 4.50
N SER A 272 -22.11 -0.91 5.68
CA SER A 272 -22.63 0.42 5.97
C SER A 272 -21.57 1.52 5.92
N LEU A 273 -20.30 1.17 6.19
CA LEU A 273 -19.14 2.06 6.11
C LEU A 273 -18.51 2.09 4.71
N GLY A 274 -19.27 1.66 3.70
CA GLY A 274 -18.91 1.83 2.29
C GLY A 274 -18.02 0.73 1.75
N ALA A 275 -18.30 -0.53 2.08
CA ALA A 275 -17.63 -1.67 1.46
C ALA A 275 -17.72 -1.63 -0.08
N GLU A 276 -16.68 -2.12 -0.75
CA GLU A 276 -16.70 -2.28 -2.21
C GLU A 276 -17.48 -3.53 -2.62
N GLN A 277 -17.45 -4.59 -1.81
CA GLN A 277 -18.20 -5.82 -2.05
C GLN A 277 -19.51 -5.89 -1.27
N GLN A 278 -20.36 -6.82 -1.68
CA GLN A 278 -21.55 -7.24 -0.94
C GLN A 278 -21.25 -8.55 -0.21
N TYR A 279 -21.67 -8.64 1.05
CA TYR A 279 -21.39 -9.70 2.00
C TYR A 279 -22.67 -10.40 2.46
N THR A 280 -23.69 -10.51 1.59
CA THR A 280 -24.99 -11.15 1.88
C THR A 280 -24.87 -12.52 2.54
N TYR A 281 -23.98 -13.39 2.04
CA TYR A 281 -23.73 -14.70 2.64
C TYR A 281 -23.29 -14.59 4.10
N TYR A 282 -22.31 -13.73 4.40
CA TYR A 282 -21.79 -13.58 5.75
C TYR A 282 -22.78 -12.87 6.70
N LYS A 283 -23.56 -11.91 6.20
CA LYS A 283 -24.64 -11.27 6.96
C LYS A 283 -25.72 -12.28 7.36
N ASN A 284 -26.11 -13.17 6.44
CA ASN A 284 -27.08 -14.23 6.74
C ASN A 284 -26.53 -15.17 7.83
N LEU A 285 -25.28 -15.64 7.66
CA LEU A 285 -24.62 -16.47 8.68
C LEU A 285 -24.54 -15.78 10.05
N GLN A 286 -24.19 -14.49 10.09
CA GLN A 286 -24.14 -13.70 11.33
C GLN A 286 -25.53 -13.58 11.97
N THR A 287 -26.57 -13.35 11.15
CA THR A 287 -27.97 -13.22 11.60
C THR A 287 -28.47 -14.52 12.20
N ASP A 288 -28.28 -15.64 11.49
CA ASP A 288 -28.69 -16.97 11.94
C ASP A 288 -28.05 -17.34 13.27
N LYS A 289 -26.77 -16.97 13.44
CA LYS A 289 -25.93 -17.42 14.55
C LYS A 289 -26.05 -16.57 15.80
N HIS A 290 -26.03 -15.25 15.63
CA HIS A 290 -26.03 -14.31 16.75
C HIS A 290 -27.41 -13.72 17.02
N LYS A 291 -28.39 -13.92 16.13
CA LYS A 291 -29.69 -13.23 16.16
C LYS A 291 -29.54 -11.71 16.16
N ILE A 292 -28.41 -11.23 15.62
CA ILE A 292 -28.08 -9.81 15.54
C ILE A 292 -28.53 -9.31 14.18
N PHE A 293 -29.54 -8.45 14.22
CA PHE A 293 -29.80 -7.48 13.17
C PHE A 293 -29.12 -6.20 13.64
N SER A 294 -28.16 -5.67 12.88
CA SER A 294 -27.39 -4.50 13.33
C SER A 294 -28.37 -3.36 13.71
N PRO A 295 -28.47 -2.95 14.99
CA PRO A 295 -29.47 -1.98 15.43
C PRO A 295 -29.08 -0.60 14.88
N GLY A 296 -29.70 -0.23 13.77
CA GLY A 296 -29.29 0.92 12.95
C GLY A 296 -29.46 0.67 11.46
N TYR A 297 -29.54 -0.60 11.04
CA TYR A 297 -29.95 -1.01 9.70
C TYR A 297 -31.48 -1.06 9.56
N SER A 298 -32.22 -0.16 10.22
CA SER A 298 -33.65 0.00 9.99
C SER A 298 -33.86 0.81 8.71
N GLU A 299 -33.75 0.18 7.54
CA GLU A 299 -34.24 0.62 6.19
C GLU A 299 -34.02 2.08 5.73
N SER A 300 -33.32 2.89 6.52
CA SER A 300 -33.21 4.34 6.38
C SER A 300 -31.87 4.67 5.75
N LYS A 301 -31.78 4.35 4.45
CA LYS A 301 -31.08 5.12 3.40
C LYS A 301 -30.76 4.23 2.20
N ASN A 302 -31.83 3.81 1.52
CA ASN A 302 -31.81 3.71 0.06
C ASN A 302 -31.92 5.08 -0.63
N LYS A 303 -31.66 6.19 0.08
CA LYS A 303 -31.23 7.41 -0.59
C LYS A 303 -29.80 7.15 -1.06
N LYS A 304 -29.67 6.71 -2.32
CA LYS A 304 -28.49 7.01 -3.13
C LYS A 304 -28.04 8.41 -2.73
N ILE A 305 -26.86 8.52 -2.13
CA ILE A 305 -26.14 9.79 -2.09
C ILE A 305 -25.89 10.06 -3.57
N THR A 306 -26.83 10.75 -4.23
CA THR A 306 -26.56 11.41 -5.50
C THR A 306 -25.34 12.29 -5.22
N LYS A 307 -24.31 12.12 -6.05
CA LYS A 307 -23.09 12.91 -6.03
C LYS A 307 -23.43 14.37 -6.40
N ASP A 308 -24.12 15.08 -5.52
CA ASP A 308 -24.18 16.53 -5.49
C ASP A 308 -23.20 17.02 -4.42
N THR A 309 -21.95 16.58 -4.53
CA THR A 309 -20.85 17.32 -3.91
C THR A 309 -20.67 18.58 -4.74
N LYS A 310 -21.42 19.63 -4.40
CA LYS A 310 -21.03 21.00 -4.79
C LYS A 310 -19.61 21.18 -4.26
N VAL A 311 -18.65 21.16 -5.19
CA VAL A 311 -17.26 21.50 -4.93
C VAL A 311 -17.26 22.94 -4.42
N ILE A 312 -17.13 23.09 -3.11
CA ILE A 312 -16.75 24.36 -2.51
C ILE A 312 -15.33 24.60 -3.01
N LYS A 313 -15.18 25.49 -4.00
CA LYS A 313 -13.90 26.07 -4.37
C LYS A 313 -13.46 26.94 -3.19
N ASN A 314 -12.88 26.32 -2.17
CA ASN A 314 -12.04 27.05 -1.22
C ASN A 314 -10.64 27.13 -1.84
N GLU A 315 -10.19 28.37 -1.99
CA GLU A 315 -8.87 28.71 -2.48
C GLU A 315 -7.78 28.13 -1.55
N SER A 316 -6.87 27.38 -2.17
CA SER A 316 -5.45 27.18 -1.84
C SER A 316 -5.02 26.70 -0.45
N GLN A 317 -5.56 25.58 0.03
CA GLN A 317 -4.72 24.62 0.76
C GLN A 317 -4.78 23.28 0.03
N GLU A 318 -3.62 22.75 -0.38
CA GLU A 318 -3.56 21.38 -0.91
C GLU A 318 -4.04 20.45 0.20
N MET A 319 -5.18 19.79 -0.06
CA MET A 319 -5.75 18.81 0.86
C MET A 319 -5.39 17.42 0.33
N TYR A 320 -4.69 16.63 1.15
CA TYR A 320 -4.38 15.24 0.83
C TYR A 320 -5.57 14.38 1.22
N GLN A 321 -6.18 13.71 0.24
CA GLN A 321 -7.24 12.74 0.50
C GLN A 321 -6.61 11.44 1.03
N VAL A 322 -6.76 11.19 2.33
CA VAL A 322 -6.28 9.96 2.99
C VAL A 322 -7.25 8.79 2.79
N MET A 323 -8.55 9.06 2.70
CA MET A 323 -9.59 8.06 2.42
C MET A 323 -10.80 8.70 1.72
N PRO A 324 -11.71 7.92 1.09
CA PRO A 324 -12.95 8.45 0.53
C PRO A 324 -13.72 9.33 1.53
N GLY A 325 -13.82 10.63 1.25
CA GLY A 325 -14.50 11.59 2.12
C GLY A 325 -13.66 12.23 3.23
N MET A 326 -12.45 11.77 3.52
CA MET A 326 -11.58 12.38 4.53
C MET A 326 -10.35 13.04 3.88
N HIS A 327 -10.12 14.29 4.25
CA HIS A 327 -9.05 15.11 3.73
C HIS A 327 -8.25 15.66 4.90
N LEU A 328 -6.92 15.60 4.81
CA LEU A 328 -6.01 16.26 5.74
C LEU A 328 -5.34 17.44 5.04
N PRO A 329 -5.13 18.57 5.73
CA PRO A 329 -4.29 19.63 5.18
C PRO A 329 -2.88 19.07 4.95
N VAL A 330 -2.31 19.32 3.77
CA VAL A 330 -0.89 19.07 3.55
C VAL A 330 -0.13 20.01 4.48
N ILE A 331 0.51 19.46 5.51
CA ILE A 331 1.45 20.22 6.33
C ILE A 331 2.72 20.33 5.52
N ASP A 332 2.91 21.48 4.87
CA ASP A 332 4.17 21.81 4.23
C ASP A 332 5.23 21.92 5.34
N ARG A 333 6.06 20.90 5.48
CA ARG A 333 7.22 20.96 6.37
C ARG A 333 8.29 21.76 5.64
N ASP A 334 8.08 23.06 5.58
CA ASP A 334 9.14 24.01 5.25
C ASP A 334 10.12 24.00 6.43
N LEU A 335 10.95 22.97 6.48
CA LEU A 335 12.13 22.91 7.34
C LEU A 335 13.09 23.96 6.78
N GLY A 336 12.99 25.16 7.33
CA GLY A 336 13.87 26.28 7.02
C GLY A 336 15.34 25.87 7.07
N VAL A 337 15.89 25.59 5.90
CA VAL A 337 17.32 25.69 5.62
C VAL A 337 17.43 26.61 4.41
N ARG A 338 17.59 27.90 4.70
CA ARG A 338 18.02 28.91 3.74
C ARG A 338 19.37 28.47 3.18
N ASN A 339 19.40 28.10 1.90
CA ASN A 339 20.62 28.14 1.10
C ASN A 339 20.64 29.48 0.33
N GLU A 340 20.83 30.57 1.07
CA GLU A 340 21.58 31.70 0.52
C GLU A 340 23.05 31.31 0.59
N VAL A 341 23.63 30.86 -0.53
CA VAL A 341 25.03 31.07 -0.98
C VAL A 341 25.18 30.22 -2.23
N TYR A 342 25.04 30.83 -3.41
CA TYR A 342 25.89 30.60 -4.58
C TYR A 342 25.77 31.84 -5.49
N LYS A 343 26.49 32.89 -5.09
CA LYS A 343 27.11 33.82 -6.03
C LYS A 343 28.62 33.68 -5.83
N LEU A 344 29.25 32.92 -6.71
CA LEU A 344 30.57 33.15 -7.29
C LEU A 344 30.61 32.40 -8.61
#